data_AF-A0A965EEM8-F1
#
_entry.id   AF-A0A965EEM8-F1
#
_cell.length_a   1.000
_cell.length_b   1.000
_cell.length_c   1.000
_cell.angle_alpha   90.00
_cell.angle_beta   90.00
_cell.angle_gamma   90.00
#
_symmetry.space_group_name_H-M   'P 1'
#
loop_
_entity.id
_entity.type
_entity.pdbx_description
1 polymer ?
#
loop_
_entity_poly.entity_id
_entity_poly.type
_entity_poly.pdbx_seq_one_letter_code
_entity_poly.pdbx_strand_id
1 'polypeptide(L)'
;LPNALEGTVWLLAKILVFLYMYIWFRATLPRLRYDQLMDLGWKLLIPVSLGWFMLLAAQRLARQNGWNIIFVTGGSIAVLVICYLLMQAAFAKSARDRSTQGTMF
;
A
#
# COMPACT_ATOMS: atom_id res chain seq x y z
N LEU A 1 -8.97 -19.86 -35.24
CA LEU A 1 -8.94 -18.69 -34.32
C LEU A 1 -9.84 -18.94 -33.10
N PRO A 2 -9.60 -19.95 -32.23
CA PRO A 2 -10.62 -20.34 -31.24
C PRO A 2 -10.53 -19.61 -29.88
N ASN A 3 -9.41 -18.96 -29.53
CA ASN A 3 -9.21 -18.40 -28.16
C ASN A 3 -8.92 -16.89 -28.14
N ALA A 4 -8.84 -16.25 -29.32
CA ALA A 4 -8.57 -14.81 -29.40
C ALA A 4 -9.77 -14.00 -28.88
N LEU A 5 -10.98 -14.48 -29.15
CA LEU A 5 -12.21 -13.84 -28.66
C LEU A 5 -12.32 -13.92 -27.14
N GLU A 6 -11.94 -15.03 -26.51
CA GLU A 6 -11.92 -15.13 -25.04
C GLU A 6 -10.95 -14.12 -24.41
N GLY A 7 -9.74 -13.98 -24.96
CA GLY A 7 -8.76 -13.01 -24.49
C GLY A 7 -9.23 -11.56 -24.64
N THR A 8 -9.77 -11.20 -25.81
CA THR A 8 -10.27 -9.86 -26.08
C THR A 8 -11.51 -9.52 -25.26
N VAL A 9 -12.47 -10.44 -25.13
CA VAL A 9 -13.67 -10.26 -24.31
C VAL A 9 -13.31 -10.12 -22.83
N TRP A 10 -12.37 -10.93 -22.34
CA TRP A 10 -11.90 -10.84 -20.96
C TRP A 10 -11.18 -9.52 -20.65
N LEU A 11 -10.38 -9.02 -21.59
CA LEU A 11 -9.73 -7.71 -21.47
C LEU A 11 -10.77 -6.58 -21.48
N LEU A 12 -11.75 -6.62 -22.40
CA LEU A 12 -12.84 -5.64 -22.44
C LEU A 12 -13.67 -5.66 -21.15
N ALA A 13 -13.98 -6.84 -20.62
CA ALA A 13 -14.69 -6.98 -19.35
C ALA A 13 -13.94 -6.31 -18.19
N LYS A 14 -12.62 -6.54 -18.07
CA LYS A 14 -11.79 -5.85 -17.06
C LYS A 14 -11.84 -4.34 -17.23
N ILE A 15 -11.70 -3.83 -18.45
CA ILE A 15 -11.72 -2.38 -18.73
C ILE A 15 -13.07 -1.79 -18.33
N LEU A 16 -14.19 -2.42 -18.68
CA LEU A 16 -15.53 -1.96 -18.31
C LEU A 16 -15.71 -1.91 -16.79
N VAL A 17 -15.22 -2.93 -16.07
CA VAL A 17 -15.25 -2.97 -14.60
C VAL A 17 -14.41 -1.84 -14.00
N PHE A 18 -13.19 -1.60 -14.49
CA PHE A 18 -12.33 -0.51 -14.02
C PHE A 18 -12.93 0.86 -14.31
N LEU A 19 -13.54 1.06 -15.49
CA LEU A 19 -14.21 2.30 -15.86
C LEU A 19 -15.41 2.57 -14.97
N TYR A 20 -16.26 1.55 -14.75
CA TYR A 20 -17.41 1.65 -13.84
C TYR A 20 -16.95 2.01 -12.43
N MET A 21 -15.92 1.34 -11.92
CA MET A 21 -15.32 1.62 -10.63
C MET A 21 -14.80 3.05 -10.53
N TYR A 22 -14.13 3.58 -11.57
CA TYR A 22 -13.64 4.96 -11.60
C TYR A 22 -14.77 6.00 -11.55
N ILE A 23 -15.83 5.79 -12.34
CA ILE A 23 -17.01 6.65 -12.33
C ILE A 23 -17.69 6.61 -10.96
N TRP A 24 -17.79 5.42 -10.36
CA TRP A 24 -18.35 5.25 -9.02
C TRP A 24 -17.51 5.92 -7.93
N PHE A 25 -16.18 5.81 -7.97
CA PHE A 25 -15.27 6.51 -7.05
C PHE A 25 -15.40 8.02 -7.17
N ARG A 26 -15.53 8.57 -8.38
CA ARG A 26 -15.79 9.99 -8.59
C ARG A 26 -17.11 10.44 -7.95
N ALA A 27 -18.14 9.59 -8.01
CA ALA A 27 -19.45 9.88 -7.42
C ALA A 27 -19.47 9.75 -5.88
N THR A 28 -18.67 8.83 -5.31
CA THR A 28 -18.63 8.58 -3.86
C THR A 28 -17.62 9.41 -3.09
N LEU A 29 -16.53 9.91 -3.71
CA LEU A 29 -15.53 10.72 -3.01
C LEU A 29 -15.93 12.20 -2.97
N PRO A 30 -16.26 12.77 -1.79
CA PRO A 30 -16.51 14.19 -1.64
C PRO A 30 -15.16 14.93 -1.67
N ARG A 31 -14.89 15.67 -2.75
CA ARG A 31 -13.71 16.54 -3.01
C ARG A 31 -12.58 16.44 -1.96
N LEU A 32 -11.63 15.53 -2.18
CA LEU A 32 -10.42 15.43 -1.35
C LEU A 32 -9.47 16.60 -1.67
N ARG A 33 -8.90 17.20 -0.63
CA ARG A 33 -7.94 18.30 -0.77
C ARG A 33 -6.59 17.76 -1.25
N TYR A 34 -5.85 18.54 -2.04
CA TYR A 34 -4.50 18.17 -2.52
C TYR A 34 -3.58 17.76 -1.36
N ASP A 35 -3.68 18.47 -0.24
CA ASP A 35 -2.89 18.21 0.96
C ASP A 35 -3.17 16.82 1.56
N GLN A 36 -4.41 16.33 1.49
CA GLN A 36 -4.78 15.00 1.99
C GLN A 36 -4.25 13.89 1.08
N LEU A 37 -4.26 14.12 -0.25
CA LEU A 37 -3.67 13.18 -1.20
C LEU A 37 -2.15 13.12 -1.07
N MET A 38 -1.51 14.28 -0.85
CA MET A 38 -0.08 14.37 -0.61
C MET A 38 0.30 13.63 0.69
N ASP A 39 -0.46 13.84 1.76
CA ASP A 39 -0.23 13.15 3.03
C ASP A 39 -0.43 11.64 2.90
N LEU A 40 -1.46 11.17 2.19
CA LEU A 40 -1.66 9.74 1.92
C LEU A 40 -0.51 9.17 1.08
N GLY A 41 -0.11 9.87 0.02
CA GLY A 41 1.00 9.47 -0.85
C GLY A 41 2.31 9.30 -0.09
N TRP A 42 2.71 10.34 0.63
CA TRP A 42 4.02 10.39 1.27
C TRP A 42 4.08 9.66 2.62
N LYS A 43 3.00 9.65 3.40
CA LYS A 43 2.98 8.99 4.72
C LYS A 43 2.52 7.54 4.69
N LEU A 44 1.71 7.14 3.70
CA LEU A 44 1.12 5.80 3.65
C LEU A 44 1.61 4.98 2.46
N LEU A 45 1.50 5.50 1.23
CA LEU A 45 1.79 4.70 0.02
C LEU A 45 3.27 4.31 -0.11
N ILE A 46 4.20 5.24 0.13
CA ILE A 46 5.64 4.97 0.03
C ILE A 46 6.09 3.88 1.03
N PRO A 47 5.85 3.99 2.34
CA PRO A 47 6.30 2.97 3.29
C PRO A 47 5.60 1.62 3.08
N VAL A 48 4.31 1.62 2.71
CA VAL A 48 3.58 0.38 2.42
C VAL A 48 4.16 -0.33 1.19
N SER A 49 4.44 0.40 0.11
CA SER A 49 5.03 -0.19 -1.10
C SER A 49 6.43 -0.75 -0.86
N LEU A 50 7.27 -0.06 -0.07
CA LEU A 50 8.60 -0.53 0.31
C LEU A 50 8.53 -1.78 1.19
N GLY A 51 7.63 -1.80 2.17
CA GLY A 51 7.40 -2.99 2.99
C GLY A 51 6.96 -4.19 2.14
N TRP A 52 6.01 -3.99 1.24
CA TRP A 52 5.55 -5.04 0.34
C TRP A 52 6.68 -5.58 -0.56
N PHE A 53 7.51 -4.69 -1.10
CA PHE A 53 8.69 -5.09 -1.87
C PHE A 53 9.64 -5.96 -1.03
N MET A 54 9.89 -5.57 0.22
CA MET A 54 10.75 -6.32 1.14
C MET A 54 10.16 -7.69 1.51
N LEU A 55 8.83 -7.83 1.65
CA LEU A 55 8.18 -9.16 1.80
C LEU A 55 8.46 -10.05 0.60
N LEU A 56 8.23 -9.53 -0.60
CA LEU A 56 8.37 -10.31 -1.82
C LEU A 56 9.82 -10.76 -2.01
N ALA A 57 10.79 -9.89 -1.68
CA ALA A 57 12.21 -10.23 -1.70
C ALA A 57 12.54 -11.32 -0.67
N ALA A 58 12.07 -11.19 0.57
CA ALA A 58 12.27 -12.19 1.62
C ALA A 58 11.64 -13.55 1.26
N GLN A 59 10.41 -13.54 0.74
CA GLN A 59 9.73 -14.76 0.29
C GLN A 59 10.43 -15.42 -0.90
N ARG A 60 10.97 -14.62 -1.83
CA ARG A 60 11.73 -15.15 -2.98
C ARG A 60 13.00 -15.85 -2.52
N LEU A 61 13.72 -15.28 -1.56
CA LEU A 61 14.92 -15.87 -0.97
C LEU A 61 14.60 -17.12 -0.13
N ALA A 62 13.53 -17.07 0.67
CA ALA A 62 13.08 -18.20 1.48
C ALA A 62 12.74 -19.43 0.65
N ARG A 63 12.09 -19.21 -0.50
CA ARG A 63 11.77 -20.27 -1.47
C ARG A 63 13.03 -20.87 -2.08
N GLN A 64 14.06 -20.06 -2.32
CA GLN A 64 15.34 -20.53 -2.86
C GLN A 64 16.10 -21.42 -1.87
N ASN A 65 16.02 -21.13 -0.57
CA ASN A 65 16.72 -21.87 0.48
C ASN A 65 15.95 -23.09 1.01
N GLY A 66 14.77 -23.41 0.45
CA GLY A 66 13.96 -24.56 0.88
C GLY A 66 13.38 -24.45 2.29
N TRP A 67 13.35 -23.24 2.87
CA TRP A 67 12.78 -23.01 4.20
C TRP A 67 11.25 -23.05 4.17
N ASN A 68 10.64 -23.47 5.28
CA ASN A 68 9.19 -23.49 5.43
C ASN A 68 8.59 -22.10 5.21
N ILE A 69 7.89 -21.94 4.09
CA ILE A 69 7.27 -20.69 3.63
C ILE A 69 6.36 -20.08 4.70
N ILE A 70 5.69 -20.91 5.51
CA ILE A 70 4.75 -20.46 6.54
C ILE A 70 5.48 -19.69 7.65
N PHE A 71 6.61 -20.21 8.14
CA PHE A 71 7.40 -19.55 9.18
C PHE A 71 8.06 -18.28 8.66
N VAL A 72 8.62 -18.32 7.45
CA VAL A 72 9.25 -17.14 6.87
C VAL A 72 8.23 -16.07 6.53
N THR A 73 7.05 -16.44 6.02
CA THR A 73 5.96 -15.50 5.74
C THR A 73 5.44 -14.89 7.04
N GLY A 74 5.23 -15.68 8.09
CA GLY A 74 4.83 -15.19 9.40
C GLY A 74 5.84 -14.21 10.01
N GLY A 75 7.14 -14.55 9.98
CA GLY A 75 8.20 -13.67 10.48
C GLY A 75 8.33 -12.38 9.67
N SER A 76 8.26 -12.46 8.34
CA SER A 76 8.35 -11.29 7.45
C SER A 76 7.19 -10.32 7.67
N ILE A 77 5.97 -10.85 7.80
CA ILE A 77 4.77 -10.05 8.07
C ILE A 77 4.87 -9.41 9.45
N ALA A 78 5.28 -10.15 10.49
CA ALA A 78 5.44 -9.60 11.83
C ALA A 78 6.48 -8.45 11.86
N VAL A 79 7.64 -8.64 11.23
CA VAL A 79 8.69 -7.62 11.14
C VAL A 79 8.19 -6.36 10.46
N LEU A 80 7.42 -6.50 9.37
CA LEU A 80 6.90 -5.33 8.67
C LEU A 80 5.74 -4.66 9.37
N VAL A 81 4.88 -5.41 10.05
CA VAL A 81 3.83 -4.83 10.89
C VAL A 81 4.46 -4.04 12.02
N ILE A 82 5.50 -4.57 12.68
CA ILE A 82 6.24 -3.85 13.72
C ILE A 82 6.93 -2.62 13.14
N CYS A 83 7.61 -2.74 12.00
CA CYS A 83 8.28 -1.62 11.33
C CYS A 83 7.26 -0.52 10.93
N TYR A 84 6.12 -0.92 10.38
CA TYR A 84 5.03 -0.02 10.01
C TYR A 84 4.43 0.69 11.23
N LEU A 85 4.15 -0.03 12.33
CA LEU A 85 3.63 0.54 13.57
C LEU A 85 4.62 1.52 14.22
N LEU A 86 5.91 1.18 14.26
CA LEU A 86 6.95 2.06 14.78
C LEU A 86 7.10 3.33 13.93
N MET A 87 7.00 3.19 12.61
CA MET A 87 7.07 4.31 11.69
C MET A 87 5.85 5.23 11.85
N GLN A 88 4.64 4.68 11.99
CA GLN A 88 3.45 5.48 12.29
C GLN A 88 3.55 6.18 13.65
N ALA A 89 4.06 5.51 14.68
CA ALA A 89 4.28 6.10 16.00
C ALA A 89 5.33 7.24 15.96
N ALA A 90 6.39 7.08 15.18
CA ALA A 90 7.42 8.11 14.99
C ALA A 90 6.85 9.36 14.29
N PHE A 91 6.05 9.18 13.23
CA PHE A 91 5.41 10.30 12.55
C PHE A 91 4.30 10.95 13.37
N ALA A 92 3.54 10.18 14.17
CA ALA A 92 2.54 10.71 15.09
C ALA A 92 3.19 11.56 16.21
N LYS A 93 4.36 11.15 16.71
CA LYS A 93 5.11 11.90 17.71
C LYS A 93 5.67 13.21 17.13
N SER A 94 6.16 13.20 15.88
CA SER A 94 6.70 14.39 15.21
C SER A 94 5.65 15.49 14.99
N ALA A 95 4.38 15.11 14.76
CA ALA A 95 3.29 16.09 14.68
C ALA A 95 3.00 16.79 16.02
N ARG A 96 3.25 16.11 17.15
CA ARG A 96 2.94 16.59 18.50
C ARG A 96 3.98 17.57 19.05
N ASP A 97 5.24 17.43 18.67
CA ASP A 97 6.30 18.36 19.10
C ASP A 97 6.20 19.74 18.43
N ARG A 98 5.55 19.83 17.25
CA ARG A 98 5.40 21.09 16.52
C ARG A 98 4.41 22.06 17.19
N SER A 99 3.43 21.58 17.96
CA SER A 99 2.49 22.45 18.71
C SER A 99 3.08 23.01 20.00
N THR A 100 4.00 22.28 20.63
CA THR A 100 4.63 22.69 21.92
C THR A 100 5.70 23.74 21.72
N GLN A 101 6.40 23.75 20.56
CA GLN A 101 7.40 24.76 20.24
C GLN A 101 6.79 26.09 19.79
N GLY A 102 5.57 26.09 19.24
CA GLY A 102 4.88 27.31 18.79
C GLY A 102 4.33 28.19 19.93
N THR A 103 4.31 27.68 21.16
CA THR A 103 3.86 28.43 22.35
C THR A 103 5.03 28.98 23.18
N MET A 104 6.28 28.75 22.77
CA MET A 104 7.48 29.23 23.45
C MET A 104 8.09 30.50 22.84
N PHE A 105 7.43 31.10 21.84
CA PHE A 105 7.82 32.38 21.21
C PHE A 105 6.72 33.41 21.41
#